data_AF-E1AB87-F1
#
_entry.id   AF-E1AB87-F1
#
_cell.length_a   1.000
_cell.length_b   1.000
_cell.length_c   1.000
_cell.angle_alpha   90.00
_cell.angle_beta   90.00
_cell.angle_gamma   90.00
#
_symmetry.space_group_name_H-M   'P 1'
#
loop_
_entity.id
_entity.type
_entity.pdbx_description
1 polymer ?
#
loop_
_entity_poly.entity_id
_entity_poly.type
_entity_poly.pdbx_seq_one_letter_code
_entity_poly.pdbx_strand_id
1 'polypeptide(L)' 'IARGRLAEERKSWRKNHPHGFVAKPETGPDGSVNLMVWNCTIPGKAGTDWEG' A
#
# COMPACT_ATOMS: atom_id res chain seq x y z
N ILE A 1 -1.43 14.19 14.11
CA ILE A 1 -2.04 14.45 12.78
C ILE A 1 -1.62 13.37 11.77
N ALA A 2 -0.34 13.22 11.42
CA ALA A 2 0.12 12.28 10.38
C ALA A 2 -0.32 10.80 10.58
N ARG A 3 -0.04 10.21 11.75
CA ARG A 3 -0.40 8.80 12.04
C ARG A 3 -1.91 8.53 11.95
N GLY A 4 -2.74 9.50 12.37
CA GLY A 4 -4.19 9.39 12.27
C GLY A 4 -4.65 9.32 10.82
N ARG A 5 -4.15 10.22 9.97
CA ARG A 5 -4.46 10.20 8.54
C ARG A 5 -3.99 8.91 7.86
N LEU A 6 -2.80 8.42 8.18
CA LEU A 6 -2.28 7.17 7.59
C LEU A 6 -3.11 5.93 7.99
N ALA A 7 -3.68 5.91 9.20
CA ALA A 7 -4.60 4.86 9.60
C ALA A 7 -5.93 4.91 8.80
N GLU A 8 -6.45 6.11 8.54
CA GLU A 8 -7.63 6.32 7.67
C GLU A 8 -7.36 5.85 6.24
N GLU A 9 -6.22 6.22 5.65
CA GLU A 9 -5.83 5.78 4.30
C GLU A 9 -5.71 4.26 4.23
N ARG A 10 -5.07 3.61 5.21
CA ARG A 10 -4.99 2.14 5.28
C ARG A 10 -6.37 1.50 5.34
N LYS A 11 -7.31 2.08 6.08
CA LYS A 11 -8.69 1.58 6.18
C LYS A 11 -9.41 1.74 4.84
N SER A 12 -9.26 2.89 4.18
CA SER A 12 -9.83 3.16 2.86
C SER A 12 -9.29 2.18 1.81
N TRP A 13 -7.97 2.03 1.74
CA TRP A 13 -7.29 1.12 0.81
C TRP A 13 -7.73 -0.33 0.98
N ARG A 14 -7.82 -0.82 2.22
CA ARG A 14 -8.29 -2.19 2.52
C ARG A 14 -9.75 -2.41 2.11
N LYS A 15 -10.57 -1.34 2.10
CA LYS A 15 -11.97 -1.42 1.67
C LYS A 15 -12.06 -1.48 0.15
N ASN A 16 -11.29 -0.67 -0.55
CA ASN A 16 -11.28 -0.65 -2.01
C ASN A 16 -9.94 -0.11 -2.53
N HIS A 17 -9.33 -0.84 -3.45
CA HIS A 17 -8.16 -0.40 -4.20
C HIS A 17 -8.15 -1.06 -5.59
N PRO A 18 -7.46 -0.47 -6.58
CA PRO A 18 -7.39 -1.05 -7.91
C PRO A 18 -6.75 -2.44 -7.91
N HIS A 19 -7.27 -3.36 -8.72
CA HIS A 19 -6.76 -4.72 -8.82
C HIS A 19 -5.28 -4.75 -9.22
N GLY A 20 -4.48 -5.61 -8.58
CA GLY A 20 -3.05 -5.75 -8.82
C GLY A 20 -2.18 -4.71 -8.11
N PHE A 21 -2.75 -3.60 -7.63
CA PHE A 21 -2.01 -2.64 -6.81
C PHE A 21 -1.88 -3.16 -5.38
N VAL A 22 -0.69 -3.01 -4.81
CA VAL A 22 -0.43 -3.33 -3.40
C VAL A 22 0.05 -2.07 -2.70
N ALA A 23 -0.46 -1.80 -1.51
CA ALA A 23 0.09 -0.78 -0.61
C ALA A 23 -0.14 -1.26 0.83
N LYS A 24 0.95 -1.59 1.53
CA LYS A 24 0.89 -2.03 2.93
C LYS A 24 2.00 -1.36 3.75
N PRO A 25 1.74 -0.94 4.99
CA PRO A 25 2.79 -0.46 5.86
C PRO A 25 3.86 -1.53 6.10
N GLU A 26 5.09 -1.10 6.33
CA GLU A 26 6.20 -1.97 6.67
C GLU A 26 5.93 -2.70 8.00
N THR A 27 6.33 -3.98 8.04
CA THR A 27 6.37 -4.76 9.28
C THR A 27 7.82 -4.89 9.70
N GLY A 28 8.14 -4.38 10.89
CA GLY A 28 9.47 -4.45 11.46
C GLY A 28 9.87 -5.88 11.84
N PRO A 29 11.16 -6.12 12.14
CA PRO A 29 11.66 -7.43 12.57
C PRO A 29 11.01 -7.94 13.86
N ASP A 30 10.49 -7.04 14.69
CA ASP A 30 9.77 -7.32 15.94
C ASP A 30 8.27 -7.57 15.72
N GLY A 31 7.79 -7.55 14.47
CA GLY A 31 6.38 -7.68 14.12
C GLY A 31 5.56 -6.40 14.29
N SER A 32 6.18 -5.30 14.73
CA SER A 32 5.50 -4.00 14.83
C SER A 32 5.19 -3.44 13.44
N VAL A 33 4.14 -2.64 13.32
CA VAL A 33 3.72 -2.03 12.05
C VAL A 33 4.15 -0.57 12.02
N ASN A 34 5.02 -0.22 11.08
CA ASN A 34 5.47 1.14 10.86
C ASN A 34 4.59 1.83 9.82
N LEU A 35 3.60 2.61 10.28
CA LEU A 35 2.70 3.37 9.41
C LEU A 35 3.40 4.45 8.58
N MET A 36 4.65 4.81 8.89
CA MET A 36 5.38 5.87 8.20
C MET A 36 6.11 5.39 6.94
N VAL A 37 6.24 4.06 6.75
CA VAL A 37 6.92 3.46 5.59
C VAL A 37 5.97 2.44 4.96
N TRP A 38 5.84 2.49 3.63
CA TRP A 38 4.89 1.67 2.89
C TRP A 38 5.59 0.91 1.76
N ASN A 39 5.33 -0.39 1.71
CA ASN A 39 5.72 -1.25 0.61
C ASN A 39 4.59 -1.27 -0.40
N CYS A 40 4.83 -0.64 -1.55
CA CYS A 40 3.86 -0.47 -2.62
C CYS A 40 4.31 -1.22 -3.89
N THR A 41 3.34 -1.76 -4.62
CA THR A 41 3.55 -2.41 -5.92
C THR A 41 2.52 -1.86 -6.89
N ILE A 42 3.00 -1.42 -8.06
CA ILE A 42 2.19 -0.88 -9.14
C ILE A 42 2.30 -1.85 -10.31
N PRO A 43 1.21 -2.53 -10.70
CA PRO A 43 1.23 -3.42 -11.85
C PRO A 43 1.39 -2.60 -13.14
N GLY A 44 2.02 -3.20 -14.14
CA GLY A 44 2.02 -2.68 -15.49
C GLY A 44 0.61 -2.47 -16.02
N LYS A 45 0.40 -1.37 -16.75
CA LYS A 45 -0.88 -1.18 -17.44
C LYS A 45 -0.96 -2.11 -18.64
N ALA A 46 -2.09 -2.78 -18.81
CA ALA A 46 -2.34 -3.63 -19.97
C ALA A 46 -2.21 -2.84 -21.29
N GLY A 47 -1.59 -3.47 -22.29
CA GLY A 47 -1.29 -2.91 -23.59
C GLY A 47 -0.11 -1.93 -23.61
N THR A 48 0.79 -1.99 -22.62
CA THR A 48 2.02 -1.18 -22.58
C THR A 48 3.24 -2.07 -22.41
N ASP A 49 4.43 -1.55 -22.72
CA ASP A 49 5.70 -2.28 -22.52
C ASP A 49 5.98 -2.66 -21.05
N TRP A 50 5.20 -2.10 -20.13
CA TRP A 50 5.27 -2.37 -18.70
C TRP A 50 4.33 -3.50 -18.26
N GLU A 51 3.44 -3.98 -19.12
CA GLU A 51 2.51 -5.07 -18.82
C GLU A 51 3.27 -6.35 -18.42
N GLY A 52 2.98 -6.85 -17.23
CA GLY A 52 3.67 -7.96 -16.55
C GLY A 52 3.72 -7.74 -15.05
#